data_AF-A0A6C0ASL0-F1
#
_entry.id   AF-A0A6C0ASL0-F1
#
_cell.length_a   1.000
_cell.length_b   1.000
_cell.length_c   1.000
_cell.angle_alpha   90.00
_cell.angle_beta   90.00
_cell.angle_gamma   90.00
#
_symmetry.space_group_name_H-M   'P 1'
#
loop_
_entity.id
_entity.type
_entity.pdbx_description
1 polymer ?
#
loop_
_entity_poly.entity_id
_entity_poly.type
_entity_poly.pdbx_seq_one_letter_code
_entity_poly.pdbx_strand_id
1 'polypeptide(L)'
;MSDTAALDQKFQELNNTTNTEEPSYASKVISFVTQTLILCLAIIIYYGFSGALLYSCKLAQSNILPTEIKCEPYTEYKPTIQEKQTNIFTDTFINPQNSMKLNFPHDKFNLSNKLLDMFRDYKNEPESNFLANYFISIAEALIQFFYLCMNFTLNMMNQLPEAVIVVFGIPIVSIISTIILIISNFYILFLWFANMKWFFKSNENNKHGAPKWEDVPLISFNFFIACCLVVTFLIIFFIAFGFFPFITSILSLYCGLSCLSYKSVLNGNNAGVFTVIQDVFKYYKVTIMFVFSVIVVSTAFAKLGPIPGIFSLITLGLIYFGLLGLSIYKPINKDHLSSITDYEQAIKKCNTSYIEKSKSWLEIIGLRGGGKNITKQLKDIHKKFIKSNSHM
;
A
#
# COMPACT_ATOMS: atom_id res chain seq x y z
N MET A 1 -47.51 5.15 54.98
CA MET A 1 -47.29 4.99 53.52
C MET A 1 -46.35 3.82 53.37
N SER A 2 -46.86 2.67 52.92
CA SER A 2 -46.26 1.36 53.20
C SER A 2 -45.20 0.95 52.17
N ASP A 3 -44.21 0.19 52.64
CA ASP A 3 -43.13 -0.47 51.88
C ASP A 3 -43.65 -1.38 50.73
N THR A 4 -44.94 -1.69 50.73
CA THR A 4 -45.63 -2.44 49.68
C THR A 4 -45.64 -1.69 48.34
N ALA A 5 -45.77 -0.35 48.35
CA ALA A 5 -45.79 0.45 47.13
C ALA A 5 -44.42 0.51 46.42
N ALA A 6 -43.32 0.45 47.19
CA ALA A 6 -41.98 0.40 46.65
C ALA A 6 -41.62 -0.98 46.08
N LEU A 7 -42.18 -2.05 46.68
CA LEU A 7 -42.04 -3.41 46.17
C LEU A 7 -42.81 -3.61 44.86
N ASP A 8 -44.03 -3.08 44.78
CA ASP A 8 -44.88 -3.16 43.57
C ASP A 8 -44.29 -2.35 42.41
N GLN A 9 -43.67 -1.19 42.68
CA GLN A 9 -42.95 -0.43 41.66
C GLN A 9 -41.73 -1.19 41.11
N LYS A 10 -40.96 -1.87 41.96
CA LYS A 10 -39.83 -2.71 41.50
C LYS A 10 -40.29 -3.92 40.70
N PHE A 11 -41.41 -4.55 41.06
CA PHE A 11 -42.00 -5.64 40.27
C PHE A 11 -42.57 -5.16 38.93
N GLN A 12 -43.16 -3.95 38.88
CA GLN A 12 -43.58 -3.32 37.63
C GLN A 12 -42.41 -2.89 36.76
N GLU A 13 -41.32 -2.37 37.32
CA GLU A 13 -40.09 -2.07 36.57
C GLU A 13 -39.42 -3.34 36.03
N LEU A 14 -39.40 -4.44 36.81
CA LEU A 14 -38.91 -5.75 36.36
C LEU A 14 -39.79 -6.31 35.22
N ASN A 15 -41.12 -6.22 35.35
CA ASN A 15 -42.05 -6.68 34.32
C ASN A 15 -42.03 -5.80 33.06
N ASN A 16 -41.77 -4.49 33.21
CA ASN A 16 -41.63 -3.57 32.08
C ASN A 16 -40.28 -3.71 31.37
N THR A 17 -39.22 -4.21 32.04
CA THR A 17 -37.96 -4.58 31.36
C THR A 17 -38.03 -5.93 30.65
N THR A 18 -38.94 -6.84 31.06
CA THR A 18 -39.17 -8.11 30.35
C THR A 18 -40.10 -8.02 29.15
N ASN A 19 -40.80 -6.90 28.94
CA ASN A 19 -41.68 -6.67 27.79
C ASN A 19 -40.92 -6.11 26.57
N THR A 20 -39.66 -6.50 26.37
CA THR A 20 -39.08 -6.39 25.04
C THR A 20 -39.61 -7.58 24.26
N GLU A 21 -40.71 -7.41 23.52
CA GLU A 21 -41.30 -8.47 22.69
C GLU A 21 -40.17 -9.20 21.96
N GLU A 22 -40.00 -10.50 22.25
CA GLU A 22 -38.99 -11.29 21.56
C GLU A 22 -39.23 -11.13 20.05
N PRO A 23 -38.20 -10.71 19.28
CA PRO A 23 -38.41 -10.40 17.88
C PRO A 23 -39.02 -11.64 17.21
N SER A 24 -40.13 -11.42 16.52
CA SER A 24 -40.85 -12.49 15.84
C SER A 24 -39.89 -13.32 14.98
N TYR A 25 -40.15 -14.62 14.83
CA TYR A 25 -39.27 -15.48 14.04
C TYR A 25 -39.05 -14.94 12.62
N ALA A 26 -40.08 -14.33 12.01
CA ALA A 26 -39.99 -13.64 10.74
C ALA A 26 -38.96 -12.48 10.77
N SER A 27 -38.94 -11.68 11.83
CA SER A 27 -37.94 -10.62 12.04
C SER A 27 -36.52 -11.19 12.16
N LYS A 28 -36.34 -12.30 12.90
CA LYS A 28 -35.05 -13.01 13.02
C LYS A 28 -34.56 -13.51 11.65
N VAL A 29 -35.46 -14.07 10.83
CA VAL A 29 -35.16 -14.51 9.45
C VAL A 29 -34.80 -13.34 8.53
N ILE A 30 -35.57 -12.25 8.54
CA ILE A 30 -35.26 -11.06 7.74
C ILE A 30 -33.90 -10.46 8.13
N SER A 31 -33.59 -10.42 9.44
CA SER A 31 -32.29 -9.97 9.95
C SER A 31 -31.16 -10.86 9.46
N PHE A 32 -31.33 -12.19 9.51
CA PHE A 32 -30.36 -13.16 8.99
C PHE A 32 -30.12 -12.97 7.49
N VAL A 33 -31.17 -12.87 6.68
CA VAL A 33 -31.06 -12.72 5.21
C VAL A 33 -30.36 -11.40 4.88
N THR A 34 -30.81 -10.29 5.47
CA THR A 34 -30.22 -8.96 5.26
C THR A 34 -28.74 -8.94 5.64
N GLN A 35 -28.40 -9.47 6.82
CA GLN A 35 -27.01 -9.53 7.28
C GLN A 35 -26.15 -10.41 6.35
N THR A 36 -26.68 -11.55 5.92
CA THR A 36 -25.98 -12.44 4.99
C THR A 36 -25.72 -11.74 3.66
N LEU A 37 -26.70 -11.02 3.09
CA LEU A 37 -26.52 -10.25 1.85
C LEU A 37 -25.45 -9.16 1.97
N ILE A 38 -25.44 -8.42 3.08
CA ILE A 38 -24.41 -7.40 3.36
C ILE A 38 -23.03 -8.05 3.42
N LEU A 39 -22.93 -9.20 4.09
CA LEU A 39 -21.68 -9.96 4.21
C LEU A 39 -21.23 -10.55 2.87
N CYS A 40 -22.15 -11.03 2.02
CA CYS A 40 -21.85 -11.44 0.64
C CYS A 40 -21.16 -10.30 -0.12
N LEU A 41 -21.74 -9.09 -0.07
CA LEU A 41 -21.19 -7.92 -0.76
C LEU A 41 -19.81 -7.54 -0.20
N ALA A 42 -19.67 -7.54 1.14
CA ALA A 42 -18.40 -7.27 1.80
C ALA A 42 -17.29 -8.26 1.39
N ILE A 43 -17.63 -9.54 1.24
CA ILE A 43 -16.70 -10.59 0.79
C ILE A 43 -16.26 -10.35 -0.65
N ILE A 44 -17.18 -10.01 -1.56
CA ILE A 44 -16.84 -9.69 -2.95
C ILE A 44 -15.88 -8.50 -3.00
N ILE A 45 -16.18 -7.44 -2.25
CA ILE A 45 -15.32 -6.25 -2.18
C ILE A 45 -13.95 -6.61 -1.60
N TYR A 46 -13.92 -7.36 -0.48
CA TYR A 46 -12.69 -7.76 0.20
C TYR A 46 -11.75 -8.56 -0.69
N TYR A 47 -12.27 -9.60 -1.37
CA TYR A 47 -11.46 -10.42 -2.26
C TYR A 47 -11.12 -9.71 -3.58
N GLY A 48 -11.94 -8.76 -4.01
CA GLY A 48 -11.59 -7.82 -5.07
C GLY A 48 -10.35 -6.99 -4.72
N PHE A 49 -10.32 -6.37 -3.53
CA PHE A 49 -9.15 -5.66 -3.04
C PHE A 49 -7.95 -6.59 -2.82
N SER A 50 -8.18 -7.82 -2.35
CA SER A 50 -7.11 -8.81 -2.16
C SER A 50 -6.46 -9.22 -3.49
N GLY A 51 -7.23 -9.33 -4.57
CA GLY A 51 -6.69 -9.53 -5.92
C GLY A 51 -5.90 -8.32 -6.44
N ALA A 52 -6.39 -7.10 -6.17
CA ALA A 52 -5.64 -5.88 -6.46
C ALA A 52 -4.32 -5.82 -5.67
N LEU A 53 -4.34 -6.21 -4.40
CA LEU A 53 -3.14 -6.30 -3.57
C LEU A 53 -2.15 -7.34 -4.09
N LEU A 54 -2.63 -8.53 -4.48
CA LEU A 54 -1.78 -9.56 -5.08
C LEU A 54 -1.09 -9.04 -6.35
N TYR A 55 -1.83 -8.33 -7.20
CA TYR A 55 -1.28 -7.65 -8.38
C TYR A 55 -0.18 -6.66 -8.01
N SER A 56 -0.43 -5.78 -7.03
CA SER A 56 0.55 -4.80 -6.56
C SER A 56 1.78 -5.45 -5.91
N CYS A 57 1.63 -6.61 -5.26
CA CYS A 57 2.78 -7.39 -4.79
C CYS A 57 3.68 -7.78 -5.96
N LYS A 58 3.11 -8.34 -7.03
CA LYS A 58 3.90 -8.71 -8.22
C LYS A 58 4.53 -7.49 -8.91
N LEU A 59 3.83 -6.35 -8.94
CA LEU A 59 4.38 -5.09 -9.42
C LEU A 59 5.59 -4.64 -8.59
N ALA A 60 5.54 -4.75 -7.26
CA ALA A 60 6.67 -4.42 -6.41
C ALA A 60 7.88 -5.33 -6.67
N GLN A 61 7.65 -6.60 -7.03
CA GLN A 61 8.73 -7.53 -7.38
C GLN A 61 9.48 -7.11 -8.66
N SER A 62 8.80 -6.48 -9.64
CA SER A 62 9.45 -5.94 -10.84
C SER A 62 10.25 -4.66 -10.57
N ASN A 63 10.10 -4.08 -9.38
CA ASN A 63 10.82 -2.88 -8.94
C ASN A 63 10.65 -1.68 -9.87
N ILE A 64 9.54 -1.59 -10.62
CA ILE A 64 9.30 -0.49 -11.57
C ILE A 64 8.85 0.81 -10.89
N LEU A 65 8.25 0.73 -9.70
CA LEU A 65 7.78 1.89 -8.94
C LEU A 65 8.85 3.00 -8.80
N PRO A 66 8.48 4.29 -8.83
CA PRO A 66 9.43 5.39 -8.86
C PRO A 66 9.98 5.66 -7.45
N THR A 67 10.92 4.83 -7.03
CA THR A 67 11.56 4.85 -5.71
C THR A 67 12.86 5.66 -5.68
N GLU A 68 13.43 5.98 -6.84
CA GLU A 68 14.73 6.64 -6.97
C GLU A 68 14.57 8.02 -7.61
N ILE A 69 14.80 9.08 -6.82
CA ILE A 69 14.67 10.49 -7.24
C ILE A 69 15.63 10.90 -8.37
N LYS A 70 16.65 10.08 -8.64
CA LYS A 70 17.67 10.33 -9.67
C LYS A 70 17.32 9.74 -11.05
N CYS A 71 16.13 9.16 -11.17
CA CYS A 71 15.66 8.51 -12.38
C CYS A 71 14.31 9.08 -12.84
N GLU A 72 13.92 8.77 -14.07
CA GLU A 72 12.55 8.91 -14.53
C GLU A 72 11.57 8.24 -13.53
N PRO A 73 10.45 8.89 -13.19
CA PRO A 73 9.89 10.14 -13.74
C PRO A 73 10.37 11.44 -13.06
N TYR A 74 11.20 11.39 -12.02
CA TYR A 74 11.70 12.61 -11.34
C TYR A 74 12.70 13.42 -12.19
N THR A 75 13.40 12.73 -13.09
CA THR A 75 14.40 13.30 -14.01
C THR A 75 14.22 12.73 -15.42
N GLU A 76 15.11 13.08 -16.34
CA GLU A 76 15.16 12.55 -17.71
C GLU A 76 15.95 11.24 -17.82
N TYR A 77 16.64 10.82 -16.75
CA TYR A 77 17.51 9.65 -16.78
C TYR A 77 16.71 8.35 -16.64
N LYS A 78 16.71 7.55 -17.70
CA LYS A 78 16.01 6.26 -17.71
C LYS A 78 16.67 5.25 -16.76
N PRO A 79 15.91 4.57 -15.89
CA PRO A 79 16.43 3.48 -15.09
C PRO A 79 16.74 2.26 -15.97
N THR A 80 17.83 1.55 -15.66
CA THR A 80 18.06 0.19 -16.17
C THR A 80 17.47 -0.79 -15.15
N ILE A 81 16.42 -1.50 -15.55
CA ILE A 81 15.73 -2.50 -14.71
C ILE A 81 15.83 -3.84 -15.41
N GLN A 82 16.31 -4.86 -14.70
CA GLN A 82 16.34 -6.22 -15.23
C GLN A 82 14.90 -6.74 -15.36
N GLU A 83 14.49 -7.12 -16.57
CA GLU A 83 13.19 -7.76 -16.77
C GLU A 83 13.10 -9.04 -15.94
N LYS A 84 12.03 -9.17 -15.17
CA LYS A 84 11.78 -10.34 -14.32
C LYS A 84 10.35 -10.82 -14.48
N GLN A 85 10.21 -12.13 -14.71
CA GLN A 85 8.93 -12.80 -14.65
C GLN A 85 8.60 -13.17 -13.20
N THR A 86 7.40 -12.82 -12.77
CA THR A 86 6.91 -13.06 -11.41
C THR A 86 5.93 -14.23 -11.41
N ASN A 87 5.97 -15.04 -10.35
CA ASN A 87 5.03 -16.14 -10.17
C ASN A 87 3.70 -15.62 -9.67
N ILE A 88 2.61 -16.06 -10.29
CA ILE A 88 1.25 -15.86 -9.79
C ILE A 88 0.44 -17.14 -9.97
N PHE A 89 -0.55 -17.35 -9.10
CA PHE A 89 -1.40 -18.53 -9.05
C PHE A 89 -0.60 -19.84 -8.93
N THR A 90 0.39 -19.85 -8.04
CA THR A 90 1.28 -21.01 -7.83
C THR A 90 0.50 -22.28 -7.43
N ASP A 91 0.74 -23.40 -8.13
CA ASP A 91 0.23 -24.71 -7.77
C ASP A 91 1.18 -25.41 -6.81
N THR A 92 0.74 -25.54 -5.56
CA THR A 92 1.54 -26.09 -4.46
C THR A 92 1.41 -27.61 -4.32
N PHE A 93 0.52 -28.25 -5.07
CA PHE A 93 0.23 -29.69 -4.92
C PHE A 93 1.01 -30.58 -5.90
N ILE A 94 1.73 -29.98 -6.86
CA ILE A 94 2.53 -30.68 -7.87
C ILE A 94 4.02 -30.41 -7.61
N ASN A 95 4.86 -31.45 -7.73
CA ASN A 95 6.32 -31.34 -7.67
C ASN A 95 6.93 -31.75 -9.02
N PRO A 96 7.73 -30.88 -9.69
CA PRO A 96 8.08 -29.52 -9.29
C PRO A 96 6.88 -28.58 -9.35
N GLN A 97 6.86 -27.60 -8.45
CA GLN A 97 5.79 -26.62 -8.40
C GLN A 97 5.80 -25.74 -9.65
N ASN A 98 4.61 -25.41 -10.13
CA ASN A 98 4.42 -24.58 -11.31
C ASN A 98 3.56 -23.36 -10.99
N SER A 99 3.70 -22.29 -11.77
CA SER A 99 2.92 -21.07 -11.64
C SER A 99 2.55 -20.50 -13.01
N MET A 100 1.54 -19.64 -13.05
CA MET A 100 1.37 -18.69 -14.15
C MET A 100 2.44 -17.60 -14.05
N LYS A 101 2.74 -16.93 -15.17
CA LYS A 101 3.78 -15.90 -15.25
C LYS A 101 3.17 -14.55 -15.55
N LEU A 102 3.41 -13.61 -14.64
CA LEU A 102 3.06 -12.21 -14.79
C LEU A 102 4.35 -11.40 -14.96
N ASN A 103 4.41 -10.54 -15.96
CA ASN A 103 5.49 -9.58 -16.11
C ASN A 103 4.93 -8.15 -16.24
N PHE A 104 5.79 -7.17 -16.00
CA PHE A 104 5.48 -5.75 -16.15
C PHE A 104 6.47 -5.17 -17.16
N PRO A 105 6.04 -4.92 -18.41
CA PRO A 105 6.93 -4.37 -19.43
C PRO A 105 7.52 -3.01 -18.99
N HIS A 106 8.79 -2.78 -19.29
CA HIS A 106 9.47 -1.52 -18.97
C HIS A 106 9.32 -0.51 -20.11
N ASP A 107 8.09 -0.32 -20.59
CA ASP A 107 7.77 0.60 -21.67
C ASP A 107 7.55 2.04 -21.18
N LYS A 108 7.40 2.98 -22.13
CA LYS A 108 7.16 4.41 -21.81
C LYS A 108 5.93 4.61 -20.93
N PHE A 109 4.90 3.76 -21.09
CA PHE A 109 3.67 3.88 -20.32
C PHE A 109 3.91 3.56 -18.85
N ASN A 110 4.54 2.41 -18.56
CA ASN A 110 4.81 1.98 -17.19
C ASN A 110 5.93 2.78 -16.51
N LEU A 111 6.81 3.44 -17.26
CA LEU A 111 7.82 4.35 -16.68
C LEU A 111 7.27 5.75 -16.38
N SER A 112 6.14 6.12 -16.98
CA SER A 112 5.51 7.43 -16.77
C SER A 112 4.75 7.49 -15.44
N ASN A 113 4.67 8.69 -14.87
CA ASN A 113 3.80 8.97 -13.74
C ASN A 113 3.24 10.38 -13.88
N LYS A 114 1.93 10.48 -14.14
CA LYS A 114 1.27 11.77 -14.47
C LYS A 114 1.57 12.92 -13.50
N LEU A 115 1.65 12.66 -12.19
CA LEU A 115 1.89 13.71 -11.20
C LEU A 115 3.38 14.11 -11.17
N LEU A 116 4.29 13.14 -11.18
CA LEU A 116 5.72 13.42 -11.21
C LEU A 116 6.19 13.99 -12.54
N ASP A 117 5.59 13.56 -13.66
CA ASP A 117 5.80 14.15 -14.98
C ASP A 117 5.36 15.61 -14.99
N MET A 118 4.18 15.93 -14.43
CA MET A 118 3.72 17.32 -14.27
C MET A 118 4.70 18.17 -13.45
N PHE A 119 5.23 17.63 -12.34
CA PHE A 119 6.23 18.32 -11.53
C PHE A 119 7.55 18.52 -12.27
N ARG A 120 8.03 17.51 -13.00
CA ARG A 120 9.23 17.61 -13.82
C ARG A 120 9.06 18.65 -14.91
N ASP A 121 7.94 18.61 -15.63
CA ASP A 121 7.65 19.54 -16.72
C ASP A 121 7.62 20.97 -16.20
N TYR A 122 6.90 21.23 -15.09
CA TYR A 122 6.89 22.54 -14.42
C TYR A 122 8.30 23.00 -14.00
N LYS A 123 9.11 22.11 -13.39
CA LYS A 123 10.49 22.43 -12.99
C LYS A 123 11.40 22.76 -14.16
N ASN A 124 11.07 22.30 -15.37
CA ASN A 124 11.84 22.56 -16.59
C ASN A 124 11.35 23.82 -17.33
N GLU A 125 10.23 24.44 -16.90
CA GLU A 125 9.74 25.68 -17.48
C GLU A 125 10.66 26.86 -17.13
N PRO A 126 10.98 27.74 -18.10
CA PRO A 126 11.81 28.92 -17.87
C PRO A 126 11.24 29.87 -16.80
N GLU A 127 9.92 29.89 -16.63
CA GLU A 127 9.21 30.75 -15.67
C GLU A 127 8.92 30.04 -14.33
N SER A 128 9.49 28.85 -14.11
CA SER A 128 9.36 28.16 -12.82
C SER A 128 9.91 29.02 -11.69
N ASN A 129 9.16 29.10 -10.59
CA ASN A 129 9.50 29.93 -9.45
C ASN A 129 9.90 29.09 -8.22
N PHE A 130 10.72 29.68 -7.36
CA PHE A 130 11.30 28.99 -6.21
C PHE A 130 10.22 28.56 -5.20
N LEU A 131 9.10 29.28 -5.11
CA LEU A 131 8.02 29.00 -4.16
C LEU A 131 7.23 27.75 -4.57
N ALA A 132 6.92 27.59 -5.84
CA ALA A 132 6.33 26.37 -6.38
C ALA A 132 7.31 25.19 -6.23
N ASN A 133 8.60 25.41 -6.51
CA ASN A 133 9.63 24.38 -6.33
C ASN A 133 9.82 23.94 -4.87
N TYR A 134 9.58 24.82 -3.90
CA TYR A 134 9.50 24.46 -2.49
C TYR A 134 8.42 23.40 -2.23
N PHE A 135 7.18 23.66 -2.67
CA PHE A 135 6.07 22.71 -2.48
C PHE A 135 6.23 21.43 -3.32
N ILE A 136 6.70 21.55 -4.56
CA ILE A 136 6.99 20.40 -5.42
C ILE A 136 8.05 19.51 -4.77
N SER A 137 9.12 20.07 -4.21
CA SER A 137 10.16 19.27 -3.55
C SER A 137 9.64 18.50 -2.33
N ILE A 138 8.72 19.10 -1.56
CA ILE A 138 8.04 18.42 -0.45
C ILE A 138 7.17 17.28 -0.99
N ALA A 139 6.36 17.54 -2.02
CA ALA A 139 5.47 16.54 -2.61
C ALA A 139 6.25 15.39 -3.25
N GLU A 140 7.31 15.65 -4.02
CA GLU A 140 8.17 14.63 -4.63
C GLU A 140 8.83 13.75 -3.58
N ALA A 141 9.35 14.34 -2.50
CA ALA A 141 9.98 13.59 -1.41
C ALA A 141 8.96 12.69 -0.68
N LEU A 142 7.74 13.17 -0.45
CA LEU A 142 6.66 12.36 0.13
C LEU A 142 6.22 11.24 -0.81
N ILE A 143 6.02 11.53 -2.09
CA ILE A 143 5.66 10.54 -3.11
C ILE A 143 6.74 9.45 -3.20
N GLN A 144 8.02 9.85 -3.25
CA GLN A 144 9.14 8.91 -3.25
C GLN A 144 9.13 8.04 -2.01
N PHE A 145 8.92 8.63 -0.83
CA PHE A 145 8.84 7.90 0.43
C PHE A 145 7.70 6.89 0.42
N PHE A 146 6.50 7.26 -0.04
CA PHE A 146 5.37 6.34 -0.16
C PHE A 146 5.66 5.20 -1.14
N TYR A 147 6.20 5.48 -2.33
CA TYR A 147 6.58 4.42 -3.26
C TYR A 147 7.65 3.50 -2.70
N LEU A 148 8.64 4.03 -1.98
CA LEU A 148 9.66 3.20 -1.33
C LEU A 148 9.03 2.26 -0.28
N CYS A 149 8.21 2.80 0.61
CA CYS A 149 7.55 2.02 1.66
C CYS A 149 6.58 0.98 1.08
N MET A 150 5.81 1.33 0.06
CA MET A 150 4.93 0.38 -0.64
C MET A 150 5.75 -0.69 -1.35
N ASN A 151 6.76 -0.32 -2.14
CA ASN A 151 7.62 -1.27 -2.85
C ASN A 151 8.27 -2.26 -1.88
N PHE A 152 8.74 -1.78 -0.72
CA PHE A 152 9.27 -2.62 0.33
C PHE A 152 8.20 -3.56 0.93
N THR A 153 7.07 -3.00 1.39
CA THR A 153 6.00 -3.76 2.04
C THR A 153 5.41 -4.82 1.13
N LEU A 154 5.05 -4.44 -0.10
CA LEU A 154 4.48 -5.32 -1.10
C LEU A 154 5.48 -6.39 -1.57
N ASN A 155 6.77 -6.06 -1.65
CA ASN A 155 7.79 -7.05 -1.96
C ASN A 155 8.04 -8.03 -0.80
N MET A 156 7.94 -7.58 0.46
CA MET A 156 7.94 -8.50 1.61
C MET A 156 6.75 -9.46 1.56
N MET A 157 5.57 -8.97 1.18
CA MET A 157 4.38 -9.81 1.02
C MET A 157 4.57 -10.92 -0.02
N ASN A 158 5.38 -10.73 -1.08
CA ASN A 158 5.66 -11.79 -2.06
C ASN A 158 6.38 -13.02 -1.49
N GLN A 159 6.98 -12.92 -0.30
CA GLN A 159 7.60 -14.05 0.37
C GLN A 159 6.57 -14.96 1.05
N LEU A 160 5.32 -14.50 1.18
CA LEU A 160 4.22 -15.29 1.74
C LEU A 160 3.55 -16.13 0.64
N PRO A 161 2.96 -17.29 0.99
CA PRO A 161 2.10 -18.02 0.07
C PRO A 161 0.95 -17.14 -0.40
N GLU A 162 0.62 -17.20 -1.69
CA GLU A 162 -0.42 -16.34 -2.27
C GLU A 162 -1.79 -16.49 -1.60
N ALA A 163 -2.16 -17.70 -1.17
CA ALA A 163 -3.40 -17.92 -0.41
C ALA A 163 -3.44 -17.11 0.89
N VAL A 164 -2.29 -16.95 1.57
CA VAL A 164 -2.16 -16.11 2.78
C VAL A 164 -2.35 -14.63 2.42
N ILE A 165 -1.79 -14.19 1.29
CA ILE A 165 -1.99 -12.81 0.79
C ILE A 165 -3.47 -12.57 0.48
N VAL A 166 -4.14 -13.52 -0.18
CA VAL A 166 -5.55 -13.40 -0.57
C VAL A 166 -6.48 -13.36 0.64
N VAL A 167 -6.18 -14.09 1.71
CA VAL A 167 -7.04 -14.13 2.91
C VAL A 167 -6.69 -13.02 3.91
N PHE A 168 -5.41 -12.74 4.14
CA PHE A 168 -4.95 -11.87 5.24
C PHE A 168 -4.18 -10.64 4.78
N GLY A 169 -3.92 -10.48 3.49
CA GLY A 169 -3.08 -9.39 2.99
C GLY A 169 -3.62 -7.99 3.28
N ILE A 170 -4.93 -7.79 3.17
CA ILE A 170 -5.57 -6.49 3.44
C ILE A 170 -5.35 -6.03 4.89
N PRO A 171 -5.67 -6.83 5.93
CA PRO A 171 -5.33 -6.49 7.32
C PRO A 171 -3.83 -6.20 7.53
N ILE A 172 -2.94 -7.03 6.98
CA ILE A 172 -1.49 -6.86 7.15
C ILE A 172 -1.03 -5.52 6.58
N VAL A 173 -1.41 -5.22 5.34
CA VAL A 173 -1.04 -3.98 4.66
C VAL A 173 -1.71 -2.77 5.30
N SER A 174 -2.93 -2.90 5.82
CA SER A 174 -3.62 -1.82 6.54
C SER A 174 -2.84 -1.41 7.79
N ILE A 175 -2.41 -2.36 8.63
CA ILE A 175 -1.61 -2.09 9.83
C ILE A 175 -0.30 -1.37 9.46
N ILE A 176 0.42 -1.90 8.46
CA ILE A 176 1.69 -1.32 8.02
C ILE A 176 1.47 0.09 7.43
N SER A 177 0.42 0.28 6.64
CA SER A 177 0.07 1.58 6.04
C SER A 177 -0.28 2.63 7.11
N THR A 178 -0.96 2.25 8.19
CA THR A 178 -1.22 3.15 9.32
C THR A 178 0.09 3.62 9.96
N ILE A 179 1.04 2.72 10.17
CA ILE A 179 2.37 3.07 10.72
C ILE A 179 3.11 4.02 9.76
N ILE A 180 3.10 3.73 8.45
CA ILE A 180 3.71 4.58 7.44
C ILE A 180 3.08 5.99 7.45
N LEU A 181 1.76 6.11 7.53
CA LEU A 181 1.07 7.40 7.58
C LEU A 181 1.48 8.23 8.81
N ILE A 182 1.62 7.59 9.97
CA ILE A 182 2.12 8.26 11.19
C ILE A 182 3.54 8.80 10.96
N ILE A 183 4.44 7.97 10.42
CA ILE A 183 5.81 8.37 10.10
C ILE A 183 5.83 9.51 9.08
N SER A 184 4.99 9.44 8.04
CA SER A 184 4.88 10.47 7.01
C SER A 184 4.49 11.83 7.56
N ASN A 185 3.69 11.88 8.63
CA ASN A 185 3.31 13.15 9.28
C ASN A 185 4.49 13.82 9.99
N PHE A 186 5.40 13.05 10.59
CA PHE A 186 6.65 13.60 11.10
C PHE A 186 7.62 13.98 9.97
N TYR A 187 7.61 13.20 8.89
CA TYR A 187 8.48 13.44 7.75
C TYR A 187 8.11 14.72 6.98
N ILE A 188 6.83 15.01 6.77
CA ILE A 188 6.40 16.29 6.17
C ILE A 188 6.76 17.49 7.06
N LEU A 189 6.70 17.35 8.39
CA LEU A 189 7.15 18.39 9.31
C LEU A 189 8.65 18.69 9.12
N PHE A 190 9.48 17.66 9.00
CA PHE A 190 10.89 17.83 8.68
C PHE A 190 11.08 18.48 7.30
N LEU A 191 10.36 18.01 6.27
CA LEU A 191 10.46 18.51 4.91
C LEU A 191 10.05 19.97 4.77
N TRP A 192 9.07 20.43 5.56
CA TRP A 192 8.65 21.83 5.61
C TRP A 192 9.84 22.74 5.89
N PHE A 193 10.60 22.47 6.95
CA PHE A 193 11.77 23.28 7.28
C PHE A 193 12.97 23.00 6.37
N ALA A 194 13.24 21.74 6.05
CA ALA A 194 14.41 21.36 5.25
C ALA A 194 14.38 21.94 3.82
N ASN A 195 13.18 22.14 3.25
CA ASN A 195 13.03 22.70 1.92
C ASN A 195 13.02 24.23 1.87
N MET A 196 13.01 24.94 3.01
CA MET A 196 13.09 26.42 3.03
C MET A 196 14.35 26.96 2.34
N LYS A 197 15.37 26.13 2.11
CA LYS A 197 16.52 26.44 1.23
C LYS A 197 16.11 26.98 -0.14
N TRP A 198 14.93 26.62 -0.66
CA TRP A 198 14.41 27.14 -1.92
C TRP A 198 14.17 28.65 -1.89
N PHE A 199 13.86 29.24 -0.74
CA PHE A 199 13.69 30.70 -0.65
C PHE A 199 14.99 31.45 -0.94
N PHE A 200 16.13 30.80 -0.81
CA PHE A 200 17.45 31.33 -1.11
C PHE A 200 17.93 30.95 -2.51
N LYS A 201 17.02 30.61 -3.43
CA LYS A 201 17.34 30.30 -4.82
C LYS A 201 16.70 31.28 -5.79
N SER A 202 17.47 31.72 -6.78
CA SER A 202 17.00 32.52 -7.91
C SER A 202 17.23 31.80 -9.23
N ASN A 203 16.28 31.95 -10.15
CA ASN A 203 16.41 31.46 -11.51
C ASN A 203 17.09 32.54 -12.36
N GLU A 204 18.29 32.26 -12.86
CA GLU A 204 19.06 33.23 -13.65
C GLU A 204 18.69 33.23 -15.15
N ASN A 205 17.84 32.30 -15.59
CA ASN A 205 17.57 32.14 -17.01
C ASN A 205 16.43 33.07 -17.47
N ASN A 206 16.78 34.13 -18.20
CA ASN A 206 15.85 35.14 -18.72
C ASN A 206 15.08 34.68 -19.97
N LYS A 207 14.17 33.71 -19.80
CA LYS A 207 13.12 33.29 -20.77
C LYS A 207 13.52 32.35 -21.92
N HIS A 208 14.80 31.96 -22.05
CA HIS A 208 15.24 31.02 -23.10
C HIS A 208 16.08 29.86 -22.52
N GLY A 209 15.44 28.69 -22.35
CA GLY A 209 16.07 27.45 -21.90
C GLY A 209 15.65 26.99 -20.50
N ALA A 210 16.08 25.79 -20.10
CA ALA A 210 15.78 25.21 -18.79
C ALA A 210 16.28 26.12 -17.64
N PRO A 211 15.55 26.20 -16.51
CA PRO A 211 15.90 27.09 -15.42
C PRO A 211 17.25 26.72 -14.78
N LYS A 212 18.03 27.74 -14.44
CA LYS A 212 19.32 27.59 -13.73
C LYS A 212 19.18 28.20 -12.35
N TRP A 213 19.18 27.33 -11.34
CA TRP A 213 18.94 27.69 -9.96
C TRP A 213 20.24 27.97 -9.23
N GLU A 214 20.54 29.25 -9.01
CA GLU A 214 21.71 29.70 -8.25
C GLU A 214 21.31 30.21 -6.86
N ASP A 215 22.25 30.17 -5.93
CA ASP A 215 22.02 30.64 -4.57
C ASP A 215 22.01 32.18 -4.55
N VAL A 216 21.06 32.74 -3.82
CA VAL A 216 20.91 34.19 -3.71
C VAL A 216 22.10 34.79 -2.93
N PRO A 217 22.75 35.85 -3.44
CA PRO A 217 23.89 36.46 -2.75
C PRO A 217 23.50 37.01 -1.38
N LEU A 218 24.35 36.80 -0.36
CA LEU A 218 24.09 37.19 1.04
C LEU A 218 23.82 38.68 1.24
N ILE A 219 24.31 39.55 0.35
CA ILE A 219 24.19 41.01 0.42
C ILE A 219 23.31 41.49 -0.75
N SER A 220 22.14 40.88 -0.92
CA SER A 220 21.17 41.28 -1.95
C SER A 220 19.79 41.55 -1.34
N PHE A 221 19.00 42.40 -2.01
CA PHE A 221 17.61 42.64 -1.61
C PHE A 221 16.79 41.33 -1.62
N ASN A 222 17.09 40.42 -2.56
CA ASN A 222 16.47 39.10 -2.64
C ASN A 222 16.77 38.23 -1.41
N PHE A 223 17.97 38.36 -0.80
CA PHE A 223 18.29 37.65 0.44
C PHE A 223 17.42 38.13 1.61
N PHE A 224 17.18 39.44 1.71
CA PHE A 224 16.26 39.99 2.71
C PHE A 224 14.83 39.47 2.51
N ILE A 225 14.34 39.44 1.27
CA ILE A 225 13.04 38.84 0.93
C ILE A 225 12.99 37.36 1.37
N ALA A 226 14.05 36.59 1.09
CA ALA A 226 14.14 35.19 1.50
C ALA A 226 14.03 35.03 3.03
N CYS A 227 14.73 35.85 3.81
CA CYS A 227 14.61 35.86 5.27
C CYS A 227 13.19 36.21 5.74
N CYS A 228 12.55 37.21 5.14
CA CYS A 228 11.15 37.55 5.45
C CYS A 228 10.19 36.38 5.14
N LEU A 229 10.43 35.65 4.04
CA LEU A 229 9.65 34.45 3.69
C LEU A 229 9.85 33.33 4.70
N VAL A 230 11.07 33.10 5.21
CA VAL A 230 11.32 32.13 6.28
C VAL A 230 10.48 32.46 7.51
N VAL A 231 10.51 33.71 7.98
CA VAL A 231 9.71 34.14 9.15
C VAL A 231 8.20 33.97 8.87
N THR A 232 7.76 34.34 7.67
CA THR A 232 6.35 34.19 7.28
C THR A 232 5.92 32.73 7.28
N PHE A 233 6.75 31.83 6.74
CA PHE A 233 6.46 30.39 6.70
C PHE A 233 6.57 29.70 8.07
N LEU A 234 7.35 30.26 9.00
CA LEU A 234 7.35 29.84 10.41
C LEU A 234 6.00 30.16 11.09
N ILE A 235 5.35 31.27 10.73
CA ILE A 235 4.02 31.61 11.25
C ILE A 235 2.96 30.74 10.56
N ILE A 236 3.02 30.61 9.22
CA ILE A 236 2.08 29.77 8.44
C ILE A 236 2.14 28.30 8.87
N PHE A 237 3.30 27.83 9.37
CA PHE A 237 3.46 26.47 9.86
C PHE A 237 2.36 26.06 10.86
N PHE A 238 1.97 26.94 11.79
CA PHE A 238 0.94 26.60 12.78
C PHE A 238 -0.44 26.37 12.18
N ILE A 239 -0.74 27.02 11.04
CA ILE A 239 -1.96 26.77 10.27
C ILE A 239 -1.79 25.49 9.44
N ALA A 240 -0.66 25.37 8.73
CA ALA A 240 -0.37 24.25 7.83
C ALA A 240 -0.26 22.90 8.57
N PHE A 241 0.19 22.91 9.82
CA PHE A 241 0.35 21.72 10.65
C PHE A 241 -0.96 20.92 10.79
N GLY A 242 -2.11 21.60 10.91
CA GLY A 242 -3.41 20.94 10.93
C GLY A 242 -3.78 20.24 9.61
N PHE A 243 -3.18 20.65 8.50
CA PHE A 243 -3.43 20.10 7.16
C PHE A 243 -2.46 18.98 6.76
N PHE A 244 -1.35 18.80 7.48
CA PHE A 244 -0.35 17.77 7.15
C PHE A 244 -0.92 16.36 7.06
N PRO A 245 -1.78 15.88 8.00
CA PRO A 245 -2.41 14.57 7.88
C PRO A 245 -3.24 14.38 6.61
N PHE A 246 -3.87 15.43 6.11
CA PHE A 246 -4.66 15.37 4.88
C PHE A 246 -3.75 15.28 3.65
N ILE A 247 -2.69 16.08 3.60
CA ILE A 247 -1.72 16.07 2.49
C ILE A 247 -1.05 14.69 2.38
N THR A 248 -0.57 14.16 3.51
CA THR A 248 0.09 12.84 3.53
C THR A 248 -0.89 11.73 3.15
N SER A 249 -2.13 11.78 3.63
CA SER A 249 -3.17 10.78 3.28
C SER A 249 -3.54 10.83 1.80
N ILE A 250 -3.72 12.02 1.21
CA ILE A 250 -4.04 12.16 -0.21
C ILE A 250 -2.90 11.64 -1.09
N LEU A 251 -1.66 12.00 -0.78
CA LEU A 251 -0.49 11.52 -1.53
C LEU A 251 -0.31 10.01 -1.38
N SER A 252 -0.49 9.45 -0.17
CA SER A 252 -0.44 8.01 0.05
C SER A 252 -1.52 7.28 -0.76
N LEU A 253 -2.75 7.80 -0.78
CA LEU A 253 -3.86 7.24 -1.54
C LEU A 253 -3.55 7.28 -3.05
N TYR A 254 -3.04 8.41 -3.54
CA TYR A 254 -2.60 8.54 -4.94
C TYR A 254 -1.56 7.48 -5.30
N CYS A 255 -0.53 7.29 -4.47
CA CYS A 255 0.52 6.31 -4.73
C CYS A 255 -0.02 4.87 -4.66
N GLY A 256 -0.95 4.58 -3.74
CA GLY A 256 -1.61 3.28 -3.67
C GLY A 256 -2.46 2.97 -4.91
N LEU A 257 -3.26 3.94 -5.36
CA LEU A 257 -4.10 3.79 -6.55
C LEU A 257 -3.28 3.71 -7.84
N SER A 258 -2.17 4.44 -7.94
CA SER A 258 -1.30 4.38 -9.13
C SER A 258 -0.69 2.99 -9.35
N CYS A 259 -0.49 2.19 -8.30
CA CYS A 259 -0.04 0.81 -8.43
C CYS A 259 -1.02 -0.05 -9.26
N LEU A 260 -2.29 0.34 -9.32
CA LEU A 260 -3.32 -0.39 -10.08
C LEU A 260 -3.35 0.00 -11.57
N SER A 261 -2.72 1.12 -11.95
CA SER A 261 -2.74 1.61 -13.34
C SER A 261 -1.64 1.05 -14.24
N TYR A 262 -0.65 0.36 -13.68
CA TYR A 262 0.42 -0.27 -14.47
C TYR A 262 -0.17 -1.37 -15.36
N LYS A 263 0.40 -1.53 -16.55
CA LYS A 263 0.06 -2.62 -17.49
C LYS A 263 0.97 -3.82 -17.26
N SER A 264 0.40 -5.00 -17.41
CA SER A 264 1.11 -6.28 -17.25
C SER A 264 0.85 -7.21 -18.43
N VAL A 265 1.66 -8.26 -18.55
CA VAL A 265 1.39 -9.36 -19.47
C VAL A 265 1.33 -10.65 -18.66
N LEU A 266 0.19 -11.34 -18.74
CA LEU A 266 -0.06 -12.62 -18.10
C LEU A 266 0.02 -13.71 -19.17
N ASN A 267 1.01 -14.60 -19.06
CA ASN A 267 1.25 -15.68 -20.01
C ASN A 267 1.29 -15.23 -21.49
N GLY A 268 1.88 -14.06 -21.76
CA GLY A 268 2.00 -13.50 -23.11
C GLY A 268 0.82 -12.63 -23.57
N ASN A 269 -0.29 -12.60 -22.84
CA ASN A 269 -1.45 -11.76 -23.14
C ASN A 269 -1.49 -10.51 -22.26
N ASN A 270 -1.91 -9.38 -22.83
CA ASN A 270 -2.11 -8.14 -22.06
C ASN A 270 -3.10 -8.38 -20.92
N ALA A 271 -2.68 -8.01 -19.71
CA ALA A 271 -3.44 -8.16 -18.49
C ALA A 271 -3.35 -6.89 -17.64
N GLY A 272 -4.40 -6.65 -16.85
CA GLY A 272 -4.41 -5.59 -15.86
C GLY A 272 -4.86 -6.13 -14.50
N VAL A 273 -5.01 -5.21 -13.55
CA VAL A 273 -5.50 -5.54 -12.20
C VAL A 273 -6.82 -6.33 -12.23
N PHE A 274 -7.76 -5.95 -13.12
CA PHE A 274 -9.06 -6.62 -13.21
C PHE A 274 -8.96 -8.08 -13.66
N THR A 275 -8.02 -8.40 -14.56
CA THR A 275 -7.76 -9.79 -14.97
C THR A 275 -7.30 -10.62 -13.77
N VAL A 276 -6.38 -10.07 -12.96
CA VAL A 276 -5.91 -10.76 -11.75
C VAL A 276 -7.01 -10.88 -10.70
N ILE A 277 -7.88 -9.88 -10.55
CA ILE A 277 -9.05 -9.97 -9.66
C ILE A 277 -9.98 -11.12 -10.10
N GLN A 278 -10.31 -11.19 -11.38
CA GLN A 278 -11.13 -12.27 -11.94
C GLN A 278 -10.49 -13.64 -11.70
N ASP A 279 -9.18 -13.76 -11.93
CA ASP A 279 -8.44 -14.99 -11.71
C ASP A 279 -8.35 -15.37 -10.22
N VAL A 280 -8.32 -14.40 -9.30
CA VAL A 280 -8.45 -14.69 -7.86
C VAL A 280 -9.80 -15.32 -7.55
N PHE A 281 -10.90 -14.76 -8.08
CA PHE A 281 -12.22 -15.37 -7.93
C PHE A 281 -12.33 -16.74 -8.60
N LYS A 282 -11.56 -17.02 -9.66
CA LYS A 282 -11.53 -18.32 -10.34
C LYS A 282 -10.73 -19.36 -9.54
N TYR A 283 -9.47 -19.05 -9.23
CA TYR A 283 -8.51 -20.01 -8.69
C TYR A 283 -8.56 -20.14 -7.16
N TYR A 284 -8.95 -19.09 -6.43
CA TYR A 284 -9.12 -19.13 -4.97
C TYR A 284 -10.58 -19.31 -4.55
N LYS A 285 -11.50 -19.65 -5.45
CA LYS A 285 -12.92 -19.80 -5.14
C LYS A 285 -13.20 -20.72 -3.95
N VAL A 286 -12.47 -21.84 -3.81
CA VAL A 286 -12.66 -22.76 -2.68
C VAL A 286 -12.29 -22.10 -1.35
N THR A 287 -11.21 -21.31 -1.34
CA THR A 287 -10.79 -20.54 -0.16
C THR A 287 -11.82 -19.46 0.19
N ILE A 288 -12.29 -18.73 -0.82
CA ILE A 288 -13.33 -17.70 -0.66
C ILE A 288 -14.62 -18.31 -0.13
N MET A 289 -15.05 -19.45 -0.71
CA MET A 289 -16.26 -20.15 -0.30
C MET A 289 -16.15 -20.72 1.11
N PHE A 290 -14.97 -21.20 1.52
CA PHE A 290 -14.76 -21.62 2.91
C PHE A 290 -15.00 -20.48 3.89
N VAL A 291 -14.40 -19.30 3.65
CA VAL A 291 -14.61 -18.12 4.49
C VAL A 291 -16.07 -17.67 4.46
N PHE A 292 -16.70 -17.71 3.29
CA PHE A 292 -18.13 -17.44 3.14
C PHE A 292 -18.99 -18.37 4.01
N SER A 293 -18.74 -19.69 3.96
CA SER A 293 -19.46 -20.68 4.76
C SER A 293 -19.33 -20.41 6.26
N VAL A 294 -18.13 -20.12 6.74
CA VAL A 294 -17.88 -19.78 8.16
C VAL A 294 -18.72 -18.58 8.59
N ILE A 295 -18.78 -17.55 7.75
CA ILE A 295 -19.55 -16.34 8.03
C ILE A 295 -21.06 -16.60 8.03
N VAL A 296 -21.57 -17.37 7.07
CA VAL A 296 -23.01 -17.74 7.01
C VAL A 296 -23.40 -18.57 8.22
N VAL A 297 -22.60 -19.59 8.58
CA VAL A 297 -22.85 -20.42 9.77
C VAL A 297 -22.82 -19.57 11.04
N SER A 298 -21.83 -18.69 11.20
CA SER A 298 -21.74 -17.78 12.35
C SER A 298 -22.95 -16.85 12.44
N THR A 299 -23.42 -16.35 11.29
CA THR A 299 -24.62 -15.50 11.22
C THR A 299 -25.89 -16.28 11.56
N ALA A 300 -25.98 -17.55 11.15
CA ALA A 300 -27.10 -18.43 11.48
C ALA A 300 -27.18 -18.65 13.01
N PHE A 301 -26.06 -18.97 13.66
CA PHE A 301 -25.99 -19.06 15.12
C PHE A 301 -26.38 -17.75 15.81
N ALA A 302 -25.86 -16.62 15.33
CA ALA A 302 -26.06 -15.32 15.96
C ALA A 302 -27.49 -14.76 15.80
N LYS A 303 -28.18 -15.07 14.69
CA LYS A 303 -29.49 -14.47 14.35
C LYS A 303 -30.67 -15.42 14.48
N LEU A 304 -30.49 -16.70 14.16
CA LEU A 304 -31.56 -17.71 14.14
C LEU A 304 -31.49 -18.68 15.32
N GLY A 305 -30.35 -18.71 16.03
CA GLY A 305 -30.13 -19.55 17.19
C GLY A 305 -29.44 -20.88 16.88
N PRO A 306 -29.29 -21.76 17.89
CA PRO A 306 -28.45 -22.95 17.80
C PRO A 306 -28.92 -23.98 16.78
N ILE A 307 -30.24 -24.20 16.69
CA ILE A 307 -30.80 -25.25 15.83
C ILE A 307 -30.48 -24.97 14.34
N PRO A 308 -30.82 -23.79 13.76
CA PRO A 308 -30.44 -23.49 12.38
C PRO A 308 -28.92 -23.44 12.15
N GLY A 309 -28.14 -23.04 13.16
CA GLY A 309 -26.68 -23.09 13.10
C GLY A 309 -26.13 -24.52 12.93
N ILE A 310 -26.65 -25.48 13.71
CA ILE A 310 -26.29 -26.91 13.60
C ILE A 310 -26.68 -27.45 12.23
N PHE A 311 -27.88 -27.15 11.73
CA PHE A 311 -28.29 -27.56 10.37
C PHE A 311 -27.37 -26.99 9.28
N SER A 312 -26.89 -25.76 9.46
CA SER A 312 -25.93 -25.13 8.52
C SER A 312 -24.59 -25.86 8.53
N LEU A 313 -24.10 -26.29 9.70
CA LEU A 313 -22.89 -27.12 9.83
C LEU A 313 -23.04 -28.49 9.16
N ILE A 314 -24.18 -29.17 9.39
CA ILE A 314 -24.47 -30.46 8.75
C ILE A 314 -24.47 -30.29 7.22
N THR A 315 -25.12 -29.25 6.71
CA THR A 315 -25.17 -28.94 5.28
C THR A 315 -23.76 -28.72 4.71
N LEU A 316 -22.90 -27.97 5.42
CA LEU A 316 -21.51 -27.77 5.01
C LEU A 316 -20.71 -29.08 5.00
N GLY A 317 -20.93 -29.95 6.00
CA GLY A 317 -20.34 -31.29 6.04
C GLY A 317 -20.76 -32.15 4.83
N LEU A 318 -22.05 -32.15 4.48
CA LEU A 318 -22.56 -32.86 3.31
C LEU A 318 -21.97 -32.34 2.00
N ILE A 319 -21.74 -31.02 1.87
CA ILE A 319 -21.05 -30.43 0.71
C ILE A 319 -19.59 -30.88 0.68
N TYR A 320 -18.89 -30.84 1.82
CA TYR A 320 -17.48 -31.22 1.94
C TYR A 320 -17.23 -32.68 1.55
N PHE A 321 -18.08 -33.60 2.03
CA PHE A 321 -18.02 -35.03 1.65
C PHE A 321 -18.55 -35.32 0.24
N GLY A 322 -18.98 -34.32 -0.51
CA GLY A 322 -19.46 -34.48 -1.89
C GLY A 322 -20.84 -35.14 -1.99
N LEU A 323 -21.57 -35.30 -0.89
CA LEU A 323 -22.96 -35.78 -0.88
C LEU A 323 -23.91 -34.73 -1.45
N LEU A 324 -23.58 -33.44 -1.30
CA LEU A 324 -24.22 -32.33 -1.99
C LEU A 324 -23.25 -31.75 -3.03
N GLY A 325 -23.49 -32.09 -4.31
CA GLY A 325 -22.62 -31.70 -5.41
C GLY A 325 -22.75 -30.23 -5.82
N LEU A 326 -22.05 -29.33 -5.11
CA LEU A 326 -21.95 -27.92 -5.49
C LEU A 326 -20.61 -27.63 -6.20
N SER A 327 -20.70 -27.23 -7.48
CA SER A 327 -19.53 -26.95 -8.34
C SER A 327 -18.65 -25.80 -7.83
N ILE A 328 -19.20 -24.91 -7.01
CA ILE A 328 -18.48 -23.76 -6.45
C ILE A 328 -17.41 -24.17 -5.41
N TYR A 329 -17.56 -25.34 -4.77
CA TYR A 329 -16.60 -25.89 -3.80
C TYR A 329 -15.56 -26.83 -4.43
N LYS A 330 -15.59 -27.06 -5.75
CA LYS A 330 -14.61 -27.91 -6.45
C LYS A 330 -13.49 -27.05 -7.05
N PRO A 331 -12.19 -27.33 -6.82
CA PRO A 331 -11.11 -26.55 -7.41
C PRO A 331 -11.15 -26.57 -8.94
N ILE A 332 -10.61 -25.53 -9.57
CA ILE A 332 -10.44 -25.46 -11.03
C ILE A 332 -8.95 -25.67 -11.32
N ASN A 333 -8.65 -26.55 -12.28
CA ASN A 333 -7.27 -26.75 -12.73
C ASN A 333 -6.74 -25.45 -13.37
N LYS A 334 -5.50 -25.13 -13.07
CA LYS A 334 -4.85 -23.92 -13.60
C LYS A 334 -4.27 -24.22 -14.97
N ASP A 335 -4.50 -23.30 -15.90
CA ASP A 335 -4.00 -23.41 -17.27
C ASP A 335 -2.63 -22.71 -17.40
N HIS A 336 -1.85 -23.08 -18.41
CA HIS A 336 -0.58 -22.40 -18.79
C HIS A 336 0.44 -22.28 -17.64
N LEU A 337 0.63 -23.36 -16.91
CA LEU A 337 1.59 -23.47 -15.82
C LEU A 337 3.02 -23.68 -16.36
N SER A 338 3.99 -23.01 -15.75
CA SER A 338 5.43 -23.21 -15.99
C SER A 338 6.21 -23.23 -14.68
N SER A 339 7.44 -23.74 -14.69
CA SER A 339 8.26 -23.89 -13.48
C SER A 339 8.42 -22.56 -12.72
N ILE A 340 8.35 -22.61 -11.40
CA ILE A 340 8.56 -21.43 -10.53
C ILE A 340 9.88 -20.71 -10.86
N THR A 341 9.82 -19.38 -10.89
CA THR A 341 10.99 -18.49 -10.95
C THR A 341 11.30 -17.95 -9.56
N ASP A 342 12.46 -17.33 -9.38
CA ASP A 342 12.85 -16.79 -8.08
C ASP A 342 11.96 -15.60 -7.61
N TYR A 343 11.77 -15.49 -6.29
CA TYR A 343 10.97 -14.47 -5.59
C TYR A 343 11.77 -13.20 -5.24
N GLU A 344 13.07 -13.10 -5.56
CA GLU A 344 13.80 -11.85 -5.32
C GLU A 344 13.21 -10.69 -6.15
N GLN A 345 13.45 -9.47 -5.70
CA GLN A 345 13.07 -8.27 -6.43
C GLN A 345 14.03 -8.00 -7.60
N ALA A 346 13.53 -7.44 -8.70
CA ALA A 346 14.36 -7.03 -9.82
C ALA A 346 15.35 -5.92 -9.41
N ILE A 347 16.57 -5.97 -9.96
CA ILE A 347 17.59 -4.97 -9.70
C ILE A 347 17.32 -3.74 -10.57
N LYS A 348 17.16 -2.58 -9.93
CA LYS A 348 17.04 -1.26 -10.57
C LYS A 348 18.34 -0.48 -10.38
N LYS A 349 18.90 0.06 -11.47
CA LYS A 349 20.06 0.95 -11.46
C LYS A 349 19.74 2.25 -12.17
N CYS A 350 20.09 3.36 -11.53
CA CYS A 350 20.05 4.69 -12.14
C CYS A 350 21.43 5.04 -12.67
N ASN A 351 21.57 5.18 -13.99
CA ASN A 351 22.80 5.67 -14.59
C ASN A 351 22.91 7.17 -14.33
N THR A 352 23.66 7.52 -13.29
CA THR A 352 23.94 8.89 -12.90
C THR A 352 25.39 9.20 -13.23
N SER A 353 25.70 9.33 -14.52
CA SER A 353 27.04 9.75 -14.94
C SER A 353 27.31 11.23 -14.66
N TYR A 354 26.30 12.00 -14.23
CA TYR A 354 26.46 13.39 -13.82
C TYR A 354 25.40 13.74 -12.77
N ILE A 355 25.76 14.65 -11.87
CA ILE A 355 24.98 15.30 -10.79
C ILE A 355 25.36 14.87 -9.36
N GLU A 356 25.71 15.92 -8.64
CA GLU A 356 26.29 16.12 -7.33
C GLU A 356 25.69 15.30 -6.17
N LYS A 357 26.52 15.09 -5.14
CA LYS A 357 26.19 14.37 -3.90
C LYS A 357 25.12 15.13 -3.09
N SER A 358 23.85 15.07 -3.46
CA SER A 358 22.79 15.18 -2.47
C SER A 358 22.71 13.84 -1.74
N LYS A 359 23.18 13.82 -0.49
CA LYS A 359 22.97 12.66 0.40
C LYS A 359 21.48 12.56 0.67
N SER A 360 20.86 11.50 0.14
CA SER A 360 19.48 11.17 0.46
C SER A 360 19.41 10.76 1.94
N TRP A 361 18.48 11.31 2.70
CA TRP A 361 18.25 10.97 4.11
C TRP A 361 17.90 9.48 4.32
N LEU A 362 17.52 8.75 3.27
CA LEU A 362 17.39 7.28 3.32
C LEU A 362 18.74 6.58 3.60
N GLU A 363 19.87 7.23 3.28
CA GLU A 363 21.21 6.79 3.70
C GLU A 363 21.44 6.98 5.21
N ILE A 364 20.66 7.85 5.87
CA ILE A 364 20.71 8.10 7.32
C ILE A 364 19.84 7.09 8.09
N ILE A 365 18.75 6.61 7.50
CA ILE A 365 17.83 5.64 8.15
C ILE A 365 18.11 4.18 7.73
N GLY A 366 19.07 3.93 6.84
CA GLY A 366 19.51 2.57 6.51
C GLY A 366 18.49 1.73 5.73
N LEU A 367 17.47 2.36 5.13
CA LEU A 367 16.37 1.69 4.40
C LEU A 367 16.68 1.42 2.92
N ARG A 368 17.96 1.36 2.50
CA ARG A 368 18.29 0.90 1.16
C ARG A 368 18.20 -0.63 1.10
N GLY A 369 17.13 -1.12 0.47
CA GLY A 369 16.89 -2.53 0.20
C GLY A 369 18.11 -3.22 -0.42
N GLY A 370 18.42 -4.40 0.12
CA GLY A 370 19.54 -5.24 -0.27
C GLY A 370 20.21 -5.88 0.95
N GLY A 371 19.56 -6.87 1.55
CA GLY A 371 19.95 -7.56 2.80
C GLY A 371 21.31 -8.26 2.83
N LYS A 372 22.23 -7.96 1.90
CA LYS A 372 23.62 -8.47 1.90
C LYS A 372 24.65 -7.47 2.43
N ASN A 373 24.30 -6.19 2.59
CA ASN A 373 25.27 -5.16 3.03
C ASN A 373 25.25 -4.83 4.52
N ILE A 374 24.14 -5.11 5.22
CA ILE A 374 23.97 -4.78 6.65
C ILE A 374 24.89 -5.66 7.51
N THR A 375 25.02 -6.95 7.20
CA THR A 375 25.93 -7.89 7.89
C THR A 375 27.40 -7.55 7.68
N LYS A 376 27.75 -7.00 6.51
CA LYS A 376 29.12 -6.56 6.20
C LYS A 376 29.47 -5.28 6.97
N GLN A 377 28.54 -4.32 7.00
CA GLN A 377 28.69 -3.07 7.76
C GLN A 377 28.70 -3.31 9.28
N LEU A 378 27.88 -4.23 9.81
CA LEU A 378 27.93 -4.64 11.22
C LEU A 378 29.25 -5.34 11.59
N LYS A 379 29.79 -6.19 10.71
CA LYS A 379 31.12 -6.79 10.92
C LYS A 379 32.25 -5.77 10.93
N ASP A 380 32.17 -4.74 10.08
CA ASP A 380 33.18 -3.68 10.03
C ASP A 380 33.09 -2.73 11.24
N ILE A 381 31.88 -2.44 11.73
CA ILE A 381 31.67 -1.69 12.98
C ILE A 381 32.18 -2.50 14.18
N HIS A 382 31.89 -3.80 14.24
CA HIS A 382 32.39 -4.69 15.29
C HIS A 382 33.92 -4.79 15.30
N LYS A 383 34.56 -4.90 14.13
CA LYS A 383 36.03 -4.86 14.01
C LYS A 383 36.62 -3.54 14.46
N LYS A 384 35.98 -2.40 14.17
CA LYS A 384 36.42 -1.08 14.64
C LYS A 384 36.28 -0.94 16.17
N PHE A 385 35.22 -1.48 16.77
CA PHE A 385 35.05 -1.48 18.22
C PHE A 385 36.09 -2.35 18.95
N ILE A 386 36.41 -3.54 18.43
CA ILE A 386 37.47 -4.40 19.00
C ILE A 386 38.85 -3.75 18.89
N LYS A 387 39.12 -3.04 17.77
CA LYS A 387 40.39 -2.34 17.57
C LYS A 387 40.54 -1.07 18.43
N SER A 388 39.43 -0.45 18.82
CA SER A 388 39.40 0.70 19.74
C SER A 388 39.63 0.29 21.19
N ASN A 389 39.19 -0.91 21.59
CA ASN A 389 39.34 -1.43 22.96
C ASN A 389 40.64 -2.20 23.20
N SER A 390 41.52 -2.32 22.20
CA SER A 390 42.87 -2.91 22.34
C SER A 390 43.97 -1.85 22.54
N HIS A 391 43.58 -0.58 22.66
CA HIS A 391 44.47 0.55 22.96
C HIS A 391 44.01 1.37 24.17
N MET A 392 43.20 0.78 25.04
CA MET A 392 42.95 1.27 26.41
C MET A 392 43.56 0.31 27.42
#